data_AF-A0A8J7NBF5-F1
#
_entry.id   AF-A0A8J7NBF5-F1
#
_cell.length_a   1.000
_cell.length_b   1.000
_cell.length_c   1.000
_cell.angle_alpha   90.00
_cell.angle_beta   90.00
_cell.angle_gamma   90.00
#
_symmetry.space_group_name_H-M   'P 1'
#
loop_
_entity.id
_entity.type
_entity.pdbx_description
1 polymer ?
#
loop_
_entity_poly.entity_id
_entity_poly.type
_entity_poly.pdbx_seq_one_letter_code
_entity_poly.pdbx_strand_id
1 'polypeptide(L)'
;MDCEYVEEVIRGEEKINLQKEGLDEKLFGILGETIPPGGSLMVAYVMFSNRSKIHEETARGLGIGVPPVATPLGYLMFKAGCGVNFKDWYIPEGGMEGPQKLQGFKALDKEHEDRRKKEMVLELKRFVGGKVSYPGIEEPALERAKRVLGILEG
;
A
#
# COMPACT_ATOMS: atom_id res chain seq x y z
N MET A 1 10.11 -0.64 10.08
CA MET A 1 10.98 0.28 9.30
C MET A 1 10.15 1.46 8.86
N ASP A 2 10.70 2.67 8.94
CA ASP A 2 10.07 3.92 8.49
C ASP A 2 10.83 4.41 7.25
N CYS A 3 10.13 4.68 6.16
CA CYS A 3 10.75 5.09 4.90
C CYS A 3 9.90 6.08 4.11
N GLU A 4 10.58 6.96 3.40
CA GLU A 4 10.01 7.78 2.33
C GLU A 4 10.30 7.10 0.99
N TYR A 5 9.25 6.84 0.21
CA TYR A 5 9.37 6.25 -1.13
C TYR A 5 9.24 7.35 -2.18
N VAL A 6 10.05 7.29 -3.23
CA VAL A 6 9.89 8.14 -4.42
C VAL A 6 9.90 7.26 -5.66
N GLU A 7 8.93 7.48 -6.55
CA GLU A 7 8.77 6.66 -7.76
C GLU A 7 9.80 6.99 -8.85
N GLU A 8 10.50 8.13 -8.73
CA GLU A 8 11.52 8.57 -9.68
C GLU A 8 12.87 8.71 -8.99
N VAL A 9 13.89 8.09 -9.57
CA VAL A 9 15.28 8.18 -9.11
C VAL A 9 16.17 8.69 -10.23
N ILE A 10 17.26 9.36 -9.87
CA ILE A 10 18.25 9.86 -10.81
C ILE A 10 19.46 8.92 -10.80
N ARG A 11 19.82 8.39 -11.98
CA ARG A 11 21.02 7.58 -12.19
C ARG A 11 21.93 8.30 -13.20
N GLY A 12 22.90 9.05 -12.69
CA GLY A 12 23.69 9.96 -13.52
C GLY A 12 22.82 11.11 -14.02
N GLU A 13 22.65 11.24 -15.33
CA GLU A 13 21.76 12.23 -15.96
C GLU A 13 20.37 11.66 -16.29
N GLU A 14 20.17 10.35 -16.11
CA GLU A 14 18.94 9.67 -16.47
C GLU A 14 17.91 9.70 -15.33
N LYS A 15 16.66 9.99 -15.67
CA LYS A 15 15.51 9.91 -14.77
C LYS A 15 14.79 8.57 -14.98
N ILE A 16 14.79 7.71 -13.98
CA ILE A 16 14.19 6.39 -14.02
C ILE A 16 12.91 6.40 -13.20
N ASN A 17 11.79 5.95 -13.79
CA ASN A 17 10.54 5.73 -13.06
C ASN A 17 10.46 4.26 -12.62
N LEU A 18 10.56 4.01 -11.32
CA LEU A 18 10.65 2.66 -10.74
C LEU A 18 9.41 1.82 -11.04
N GLN A 19 8.21 2.43 -11.07
CA GLN A 19 6.98 1.73 -11.37
C GLN A 19 6.93 1.25 -12.82
N LYS A 20 7.30 2.12 -13.78
CA LYS A 20 7.32 1.76 -15.21
C LYS A 20 8.29 0.63 -15.51
N GLU A 21 9.39 0.56 -14.76
CA GLU A 21 10.42 -0.47 -14.89
C GLU A 21 10.15 -1.72 -14.02
N GLY A 22 9.05 -1.75 -13.26
CA GLY A 22 8.74 -2.83 -12.31
C GLY A 22 9.79 -3.02 -11.22
N LEU A 23 10.55 -1.96 -10.89
CA LEU A 23 11.59 -1.93 -9.88
C LEU A 23 11.05 -1.63 -8.49
N ASP A 24 9.86 -1.02 -8.40
CA ASP A 24 9.17 -0.73 -7.15
C ASP A 24 8.75 -2.01 -6.41
N GLU A 25 8.14 -2.97 -7.10
CA GLU A 25 7.81 -4.28 -6.51
C GLU A 25 9.07 -5.02 -6.03
N LYS A 26 10.17 -4.95 -6.80
CA LYS A 26 11.45 -5.58 -6.42
C LYS A 26 12.06 -4.92 -5.19
N LEU A 27 12.08 -3.57 -5.16
CA LEU A 27 12.56 -2.81 -4.02
C LEU A 27 11.77 -3.15 -2.76
N PHE A 28 10.44 -3.09 -2.83
CA PHE A 28 9.58 -3.43 -1.71
C PHE A 28 9.74 -4.89 -1.28
N GLY A 29 9.91 -5.82 -2.23
CA GLY A 29 10.22 -7.22 -1.94
C GLY A 29 11.49 -7.39 -1.10
N ILE A 30 12.61 -6.78 -1.53
CA ILE A 30 13.88 -6.80 -0.79
C ILE A 30 13.71 -6.23 0.62
N LEU A 31 13.00 -5.11 0.75
CA LEU A 31 12.72 -4.51 2.07
C LEU A 31 11.87 -5.45 2.94
N GLY A 32 10.85 -6.09 2.36
CA GLY A 32 9.97 -7.03 3.04
C GLY A 32 10.68 -8.29 3.54
N GLU A 33 11.73 -8.75 2.84
CA GLU A 33 12.57 -9.87 3.27
C GLU A 33 13.36 -9.55 4.56
N THR A 34 13.74 -8.29 4.77
CA THR A 34 14.45 -7.86 5.98
C THR A 34 13.54 -7.75 7.21
N ILE A 35 12.21 -7.73 7.01
CA ILE A 35 11.23 -7.56 8.10
C ILE A 35 10.89 -8.95 8.67
N PRO A 36 11.10 -9.19 9.98
CA PRO A 36 10.77 -10.46 10.61
C PRO A 36 9.24 -10.65 10.73
N PRO A 37 8.75 -11.88 10.95
CA PRO A 37 7.36 -12.13 11.33
C PRO A 37 6.91 -11.22 12.48
N GLY A 38 5.68 -10.71 12.40
CA GLY A 38 5.14 -9.72 13.34
C GLY A 38 5.67 -8.29 13.18
N GLY A 39 6.68 -8.08 12.33
CA GLY A 39 7.19 -6.76 12.00
C GLY A 39 6.26 -5.95 11.10
N SER A 40 6.65 -4.71 10.81
CA SER A 40 5.89 -3.82 9.94
C SER A 40 6.74 -2.89 9.10
N LEU A 41 6.23 -2.56 7.93
CA LEU A 41 6.70 -1.48 7.06
C LEU A 41 5.80 -0.26 7.26
N MET A 42 6.38 0.94 7.35
CA MET A 42 5.65 2.20 7.38
C MET A 42 6.13 3.07 6.22
N VAL A 43 5.21 3.57 5.42
CA VAL A 43 5.50 4.47 4.31
C VAL A 43 4.70 5.75 4.47
N ALA A 44 5.38 6.90 4.47
CA ALA A 44 4.71 8.19 4.42
C ALA A 44 4.02 8.38 3.07
N TYR A 45 2.76 8.81 3.07
CA TYR A 45 1.98 9.09 1.86
C TYR A 45 1.57 10.56 1.70
N VAL A 46 1.89 11.39 2.70
CA VAL A 46 1.87 12.86 2.57
C VAL A 46 3.27 13.36 2.87
N MET A 47 3.95 13.89 1.86
CA MET A 47 5.32 14.41 1.97
C MET A 47 5.31 15.93 1.80
N PHE A 48 6.10 16.64 2.61
CA PHE A 48 6.19 18.10 2.58
C PHE A 48 7.11 18.62 1.47
N SER A 49 8.05 17.80 1.01
CA SER A 49 9.16 18.21 0.13
C SER A 49 9.04 17.69 -1.30
N ASN A 50 8.21 16.67 -1.57
CA ASN A 50 8.09 16.08 -2.90
C ASN A 50 6.67 15.51 -3.13
N ARG A 51 6.07 15.81 -4.28
CA ARG A 51 4.76 15.25 -4.67
C ARG A 51 5.00 14.14 -5.69
N SER A 52 4.51 12.95 -5.40
CA SER A 52 4.52 11.84 -6.35
C SER A 52 3.12 11.24 -6.47
N LYS A 53 2.79 10.71 -7.65
CA LYS A 53 1.42 10.28 -8.00
C LYS A 53 0.95 9.14 -7.12
N ILE A 54 1.85 8.21 -6.80
CA ILE A 54 1.56 7.07 -5.92
C ILE A 54 1.05 7.51 -4.54
N HIS A 55 1.59 8.60 -4.02
CA HIS A 55 1.26 9.18 -2.72
C HIS A 55 -0.08 9.89 -2.77
N GLU A 56 -0.30 10.74 -3.78
CA GLU A 56 -1.58 11.43 -3.97
C GLU A 56 -2.73 10.44 -4.18
N GLU A 57 -2.51 9.39 -4.98
CA GLU A 57 -3.52 8.36 -5.22
C GLU A 57 -3.80 7.54 -3.95
N THR A 58 -2.76 7.21 -3.17
CA THR A 58 -2.94 6.52 -1.87
C THR A 58 -3.73 7.40 -0.90
N ALA A 59 -3.34 8.67 -0.72
CA ALA A 59 -4.00 9.60 0.18
C ALA A 59 -5.48 9.79 -0.19
N ARG A 60 -5.78 10.03 -1.48
CA ARG A 60 -7.16 10.18 -1.95
C ARG A 60 -7.95 8.89 -1.79
N GLY A 61 -7.36 7.74 -2.12
CA GLY A 61 -8.00 6.43 -1.99
C GLY A 61 -8.40 6.12 -0.55
N LEU A 62 -7.48 6.29 0.40
CA LEU A 62 -7.77 6.14 1.83
C LEU A 62 -8.87 7.10 2.29
N GLY A 63 -8.81 8.36 1.85
CA GLY A 63 -9.80 9.38 2.21
C GLY A 63 -11.23 9.11 1.73
N ILE A 64 -11.42 8.26 0.72
CA ILE A 64 -12.75 7.85 0.21
C ILE A 64 -13.11 6.40 0.56
N GLY A 65 -12.32 5.73 1.41
CA GLY A 65 -12.61 4.38 1.88
C GLY A 65 -12.20 3.24 0.93
N VAL A 66 -11.26 3.47 0.01
CA VAL A 66 -10.61 2.36 -0.70
C VAL A 66 -9.88 1.48 0.32
N PRO A 67 -10.06 0.14 0.30
CA PRO A 67 -9.31 -0.76 1.16
C PRO A 67 -7.81 -0.49 1.04
N PRO A 68 -7.04 -0.39 2.13
CA PRO A 68 -5.63 0.00 2.08
C PRO A 68 -4.81 -0.86 1.10
N VAL A 69 -5.05 -2.17 1.05
CA VAL A 69 -4.38 -3.11 0.13
C VAL A 69 -4.65 -2.84 -1.35
N ALA A 70 -5.73 -2.12 -1.67
CA ALA A 70 -6.11 -1.72 -3.03
C ALA A 70 -5.61 -0.31 -3.40
N THR A 71 -4.93 0.39 -2.49
CA THR A 71 -4.17 1.60 -2.81
C THR A 71 -2.82 1.23 -3.45
N PRO A 72 -2.18 2.12 -4.22
CA PRO A 72 -0.88 1.81 -4.82
C PRO A 72 0.20 1.43 -3.81
N LEU A 73 0.37 2.20 -2.72
CA LEU A 73 1.34 1.87 -1.68
C LEU A 73 0.97 0.59 -0.94
N GLY A 74 -0.29 0.43 -0.55
CA GLY A 74 -0.72 -0.79 0.15
C GLY A 74 -0.57 -2.04 -0.71
N TYR A 75 -0.72 -1.94 -2.03
CA TYR A 75 -0.44 -3.02 -2.96
C TYR A 75 1.04 -3.43 -2.96
N LEU A 76 1.97 -2.48 -3.02
CA LEU A 76 3.41 -2.76 -2.93
C LEU A 76 3.77 -3.41 -1.58
N MET A 77 3.19 -2.92 -0.48
CA MET A 77 3.40 -3.49 0.85
C MET A 77 2.86 -4.92 0.96
N PHE A 78 1.70 -5.20 0.34
CA PHE A 78 1.16 -6.56 0.24
C PHE A 78 2.07 -7.49 -0.55
N LYS A 79 2.56 -7.05 -1.70
CA LYS A 79 3.53 -7.80 -2.52
C LYS A 79 4.84 -8.08 -1.77
N ALA A 80 5.24 -7.21 -0.85
CA ALA A 80 6.37 -7.40 0.06
C ALA A 80 6.10 -8.33 1.26
N GLY A 81 4.90 -8.92 1.37
CA GLY A 81 4.50 -9.73 2.52
C GLY A 81 4.17 -8.91 3.78
N CYS A 82 4.09 -7.58 3.68
CA CYS A 82 3.72 -6.65 4.75
C CYS A 82 2.30 -6.09 4.54
N GLY A 83 1.34 -6.95 4.20
CA GLY A 83 -0.02 -6.54 3.92
C GLY A 83 -1.10 -7.41 4.53
N VAL A 84 -0.83 -8.18 5.59
CA VAL A 84 -1.89 -8.98 6.24
C VAL A 84 -2.85 -8.12 7.06
N ASN A 85 -2.41 -6.93 7.44
CA ASN A 85 -3.24 -5.90 8.05
C ASN A 85 -2.62 -4.53 7.76
N PHE A 86 -3.44 -3.48 7.83
CA PHE A 86 -3.00 -2.11 7.64
C PHE A 86 -3.46 -1.22 8.78
N LYS A 87 -2.66 -0.21 9.08
CA LYS A 87 -3.03 0.91 9.94
C LYS A 87 -2.71 2.21 9.23
N ASP A 88 -3.72 3.05 9.07
CA ASP A 88 -3.57 4.40 8.57
C ASP A 88 -3.34 5.36 9.75
N TRP A 89 -2.18 6.01 9.77
CA TRP A 89 -1.83 7.04 10.76
C TRP A 89 -2.17 8.42 10.20
N TYR A 90 -3.47 8.65 10.01
CA TYR A 90 -4.03 9.97 9.73
C TYR A 90 -4.25 10.73 11.05
N ILE A 91 -3.59 11.89 11.22
CA ILE A 91 -3.81 12.79 12.36
C ILE A 91 -4.60 14.00 11.85
N PRO A 92 -5.89 14.15 12.22
CA PRO A 92 -6.74 15.25 11.76
C PRO A 92 -6.41 16.61 12.39
N GLU A 93 -5.65 16.65 13.49
CA GLU A 93 -5.61 17.78 14.42
C GLU A 93 -4.17 18.24 14.70
N GLY A 94 -3.61 19.12 13.85
CA GLY A 94 -2.64 20.20 14.14
C GLY A 94 -1.35 19.96 14.94
N GLY A 95 -1.15 18.81 15.60
CA GLY A 95 0.06 18.43 16.32
C GLY A 95 1.02 17.76 15.36
N MET A 96 2.00 18.50 14.85
CA MET A 96 2.99 17.99 13.91
C MET A 96 4.02 17.08 14.62
N GLU A 97 3.65 15.84 14.89
CA GLU A 97 4.61 14.74 15.08
C GLU A 97 4.64 13.86 13.82
N GLY A 98 5.00 14.47 12.68
CA GLY A 98 5.38 13.76 11.46
C GLY A 98 4.31 13.62 10.37
N PRO A 99 4.72 13.14 9.17
CA PRO A 99 3.83 12.97 8.02
C PRO A 99 2.83 11.83 8.22
N GLN A 100 1.70 11.87 7.48
CA GLN A 100 0.72 10.78 7.47
C GLN A 100 1.34 9.52 6.86
N LYS A 101 1.15 8.38 7.53
CA LYS A 101 1.82 7.11 7.20
C LYS A 101 0.83 5.96 7.07
N LEU A 102 1.06 5.13 6.06
CA LEU A 102 0.43 3.83 5.96
C LEU A 102 1.38 2.78 6.55
N GLN A 103 0.91 2.05 7.54
CA GLN A 103 1.65 0.93 8.15
C GLN A 103 1.04 -0.39 7.68
N GLY A 104 1.88 -1.27 7.13
CA GLY A 104 1.52 -2.61 6.70
C GLY A 104 2.26 -3.64 7.54
N PHE A 105 1.52 -4.65 8.02
CA PHE A 105 2.03 -5.65 8.95
C PHE A 105 2.35 -6.97 8.22
N LYS A 106 3.41 -7.63 8.68
CA LYS A 106 3.73 -9.01 8.34
C LYS A 106 2.99 -9.96 9.29
N ALA A 107 2.63 -11.14 8.79
CA ALA A 107 2.03 -12.16 9.64
C ALA A 107 2.96 -12.54 10.80
N LEU A 108 2.36 -12.93 11.93
CA LEU A 108 3.10 -13.45 13.08
C LEU A 108 3.53 -14.89 12.81
N ASP A 109 2.59 -15.66 12.28
CA ASP A 109 2.70 -17.06 11.94
C ASP A 109 1.66 -17.39 10.85
N LYS A 110 1.60 -18.67 10.47
CA LYS A 110 0.71 -19.15 9.40
C LYS A 110 -0.78 -19.05 9.76
N GLU A 111 -1.13 -19.29 11.02
CA GLU A 111 -2.52 -19.22 11.47
C GLU A 111 -3.03 -17.77 11.42
N HIS A 112 -2.21 -16.82 11.86
CA HIS A 112 -2.49 -15.40 11.75
C HIS A 112 -2.65 -14.99 10.28
N GLU A 113 -1.75 -15.44 9.40
CA GLU A 113 -1.82 -15.18 7.96
C GLU A 113 -3.15 -15.68 7.37
N ASP A 114 -3.52 -16.93 7.63
CA ASP A 114 -4.73 -17.55 7.08
C ASP A 114 -6.01 -16.88 7.56
N ARG A 115 -6.05 -16.46 8.83
CA ARG A 115 -7.17 -15.69 9.37
C ARG A 115 -7.29 -14.33 8.68
N ARG A 116 -6.19 -13.59 8.58
CA ARG A 116 -6.15 -12.27 7.93
C ARG A 116 -6.49 -12.33 6.45
N LYS A 117 -6.01 -13.36 5.76
CA LYS A 117 -6.35 -13.65 4.36
C LYS A 117 -7.87 -13.77 4.17
N LYS A 118 -8.56 -14.52 5.03
CA LYS A 118 -10.03 -14.65 4.97
C LYS A 118 -10.74 -13.31 5.20
N GLU A 119 -10.30 -12.53 6.19
CA GLU A 119 -10.84 -11.19 6.48
C GLU A 119 -10.69 -10.26 5.27
N MET A 120 -9.49 -10.25 4.66
CA MET A 120 -9.17 -9.43 3.49
C MET A 120 -9.98 -9.81 2.25
N VAL A 121 -10.17 -11.12 1.99
CA VAL A 121 -11.01 -11.58 0.88
C VAL A 121 -12.44 -11.06 1.04
N LEU A 122 -13.01 -11.08 2.25
CA LEU A 122 -14.36 -10.57 2.52
C LEU A 122 -14.44 -9.05 2.35
N GLU A 123 -13.44 -8.30 2.78
CA GLU A 123 -13.34 -6.85 2.54
C GLU A 123 -13.28 -6.52 1.06
N LEU A 124 -12.37 -7.17 0.31
CA LEU A 124 -12.18 -6.91 -1.11
C LEU A 124 -13.39 -7.32 -1.96
N LYS A 125 -14.06 -8.44 -1.64
CA LYS A 125 -15.31 -8.81 -2.32
C LYS A 125 -16.41 -7.79 -2.10
N ARG A 126 -16.55 -7.24 -0.89
CA ARG A 126 -17.51 -6.15 -0.61
C ARG A 126 -17.16 -4.88 -1.38
N PHE A 127 -15.88 -4.53 -1.45
CA PHE A 127 -15.42 -3.37 -2.21
C PHE A 127 -15.69 -3.53 -3.72
N VAL A 128 -15.31 -4.67 -4.31
CA VAL A 128 -15.50 -4.95 -5.75
C VAL A 128 -16.97 -5.11 -6.14
N GLY A 129 -17.80 -5.69 -5.26
CA GLY A 129 -19.23 -5.87 -5.49
C GLY A 129 -20.09 -4.65 -5.13
N GLY A 130 -19.52 -3.64 -4.47
CA GLY A 130 -20.21 -2.42 -4.10
C GLY A 130 -20.36 -1.44 -5.27
N LYS A 131 -21.32 -0.53 -5.16
CA LYS A 131 -21.35 0.69 -5.97
C LYS A 131 -20.44 1.71 -5.32
N VAL A 132 -19.14 1.56 -5.50
CA VAL A 132 -18.24 2.70 -5.33
C VAL A 132 -18.49 3.60 -6.56
N SER A 133 -18.34 4.91 -6.44
CA SER A 133 -18.37 5.80 -7.61
C SER A 133 -17.52 7.02 -7.32
N TYR A 134 -16.24 6.94 -7.67
CA TYR A 134 -15.29 8.04 -7.48
C TYR A 134 -14.44 8.19 -8.76
N PRO A 135 -14.79 9.15 -9.64
CA PRO A 135 -14.14 9.34 -10.92
C PRO A 135 -12.60 9.41 -10.81
N GLY A 136 -11.90 8.56 -11.55
CA GLY A 136 -10.43 8.56 -11.67
C GLY A 136 -9.64 7.79 -10.59
N ILE A 137 -10.27 7.32 -9.52
CA ILE A 137 -9.62 6.45 -8.50
C ILE A 137 -10.15 5.02 -8.58
N GLU A 138 -11.39 4.87 -9.01
CA GLU A 138 -12.11 3.62 -8.96
C GLU A 138 -11.51 2.53 -9.84
N GLU A 139 -11.20 2.83 -11.09
CA GLU A 139 -10.69 1.84 -12.04
C GLU A 139 -9.35 1.24 -11.57
N PRO A 140 -8.30 2.04 -11.25
CA PRO A 140 -7.05 1.48 -10.74
C PRO A 140 -7.21 0.74 -9.41
N ALA A 141 -8.05 1.25 -8.49
CA ALA A 141 -8.28 0.60 -7.20
C ALA A 141 -9.01 -0.74 -7.36
N LEU A 142 -10.02 -0.82 -8.23
CA LEU A 142 -10.74 -2.05 -8.54
C LEU A 142 -9.84 -3.07 -9.24
N GLU A 143 -8.98 -2.63 -10.16
CA GLU A 143 -7.98 -3.50 -10.79
C GLU A 143 -7.03 -4.11 -9.76
N ARG A 144 -6.48 -3.30 -8.85
CA ARG A 144 -5.61 -3.79 -7.77
C ARG A 144 -6.36 -4.73 -6.83
N ALA A 145 -7.58 -4.37 -6.42
CA ALA A 145 -8.42 -5.24 -5.59
C ALA A 145 -8.64 -6.62 -6.23
N LYS A 146 -8.96 -6.67 -7.53
CA LYS A 146 -9.12 -7.92 -8.29
C LYS A 146 -7.81 -8.71 -8.38
N ARG A 147 -6.67 -8.05 -8.61
CA ARG A 147 -5.35 -8.71 -8.61
C ARG A 147 -5.04 -9.34 -7.25
N VAL A 148 -5.28 -8.61 -6.16
CA VAL A 148 -5.06 -9.12 -4.80
C VAL A 148 -6.00 -10.30 -4.52
N LEU A 149 -7.28 -10.21 -4.88
CA LEU A 149 -8.21 -11.34 -4.77
C LEU A 149 -7.70 -12.57 -5.51
N GLY A 150 -7.23 -12.42 -6.76
CA GLY A 150 -6.65 -13.52 -7.52
C GLY A 150 -5.43 -14.17 -6.84
N ILE A 151 -4.59 -13.38 -6.17
CA ILE A 151 -3.44 -13.89 -5.39
C ILE A 151 -3.90 -14.59 -4.11
N LEU A 152 -4.95 -14.11 -3.46
CA LEU A 152 -5.47 -14.72 -2.23
C LEU A 152 -6.30 -15.98 -2.53
N GLU A 153 -6.96 -16.08 -3.67
CA GLU A 153 -7.82 -17.24 -3.98
C GLU A 153 -7.12 -18.33 -4.79
N GLY A 154 -5.97 -18.02 -5.41
CA GLY A 154 -5.05 -18.99 -6.01
C GLY A 154 -4.15 -19.68 -4.98
#